data_AF-A0A949SNZ0-F1
#
_entry.id   AF-A0A949SNZ0-F1
#
_cell.length_a   1.000
_cell.length_b   1.000
_cell.length_c   1.000
_cell.angle_alpha   90.00
_cell.angle_beta   90.00
_cell.angle_gamma   90.00
#
_symmetry.space_group_name_H-M   'P 1'
#
loop_
_entity.id
_entity.type
_entity.pdbx_description
1 polymer ?
#
loop_
_entity_poly.entity_id
_entity_poly.type
_entity_poly.pdbx_seq_one_letter_code
_entity_poly.pdbx_strand_id
1 'polypeptide(L)'
;MTVKRIFLLIFLTAATFVTTRSQAVPQPILLYERNNANYEEMLAILDSTALSVFGHPGSKCVIVVHGKVGDVERDLELEQVARRYFVSRAGPQLKDRWKFVRARQTEKRMVRAWLIPAGAQMPQIDEAEWSFRYPEGTKPFIIEDCGYSPEWEPEPCSYVDRINILAQLLKAEPEARTNIVLRVRSRTEFAKRKRKILANLRKTYDIGSNQVRFFQVIARPDPDRIESTVQYWFVP
;
A
#
# COMPACT_ATOMS: atom_id res chain seq x y z
N MET A 1 27.68 18.35 67.95
CA MET A 1 27.58 17.78 66.60
C MET A 1 27.63 18.90 65.58
N THR A 2 28.67 18.87 64.76
CA THR A 2 29.14 19.97 63.90
C THR A 2 28.27 20.17 62.67
N VAL A 3 27.83 21.42 62.46
CA VAL A 3 27.08 21.95 61.31
C VAL A 3 27.67 21.53 59.95
N LYS A 4 28.96 21.18 59.90
CA LYS A 4 29.66 20.64 58.72
C LYS A 4 29.12 19.29 58.21
N ARG A 5 28.44 18.46 59.03
CA ARG A 5 27.89 17.17 58.58
C ARG A 5 26.53 17.27 57.88
N ILE A 6 25.77 18.34 58.13
CA ILE A 6 24.44 18.54 57.52
C ILE A 6 24.57 19.00 56.06
N PHE A 7 25.58 19.83 55.76
CA PHE A 7 25.84 20.29 54.39
C PHE A 7 26.22 19.15 53.43
N LEU A 8 26.95 18.14 53.90
CA LEU A 8 27.34 17.01 53.06
C LEU A 8 26.14 16.14 52.65
N LEU A 9 25.13 16.01 53.53
CA LEU A 9 23.89 15.27 53.27
C LEU A 9 22.95 15.99 52.29
N ILE A 10 22.90 17.32 52.35
CA ILE A 10 22.14 18.14 51.39
C ILE A 10 22.82 18.12 50.00
N PHE A 11 24.15 18.14 49.95
CA PHE A 11 24.88 18.03 48.69
C PHE A 11 24.77 16.63 48.05
N LEU A 12 24.77 15.55 48.86
CA LEU A 12 24.58 14.19 48.33
C LEU A 12 23.16 13.96 47.79
N THR A 13 22.13 14.57 48.37
CA THR A 13 20.75 14.45 47.86
C THR A 13 20.48 15.35 46.65
N ALA A 14 21.13 16.51 46.56
CA ALA A 14 21.10 17.33 45.34
C ALA A 14 21.82 16.65 44.15
N ALA A 15 22.92 15.94 44.42
CA ALA A 15 23.66 15.20 43.38
C ALA A 15 22.91 13.96 42.86
N THR A 16 22.06 13.31 43.68
CA THR A 16 21.21 12.21 43.22
C THR A 16 19.96 12.69 42.47
N PHE A 17 19.46 13.90 42.75
CA PHE A 17 18.35 14.47 41.96
C PHE A 17 18.80 14.97 40.58
N VAL A 18 20.00 15.55 40.46
CA VAL A 18 20.53 16.07 39.17
C VAL A 18 21.00 14.95 38.23
N THR A 19 21.13 13.72 38.72
CA THR A 19 21.50 12.55 37.92
C THR A 19 20.34 11.65 37.50
N THR A 20 19.09 12.07 37.73
CA THR A 20 17.99 11.67 36.84
C THR A 20 18.20 12.38 35.50
N ARG A 21 19.22 11.92 34.76
CA ARG A 21 19.36 12.17 33.34
C ARG A 21 17.99 11.90 32.75
N SER A 22 17.32 12.97 32.31
CA SER A 22 16.20 12.91 31.39
C SER A 22 16.59 11.87 30.35
N GLN A 23 16.01 10.66 30.43
CA GLN A 23 16.18 9.68 29.36
C GLN A 23 15.71 10.43 28.12
N ALA A 24 16.61 10.61 27.15
CA ALA A 24 16.26 11.31 25.93
C ALA A 24 14.99 10.67 25.40
N VAL A 25 13.94 11.47 25.22
CA VAL A 25 12.65 10.97 24.74
C VAL A 25 12.94 10.16 23.48
N PRO A 26 12.53 8.87 23.42
CA PRO A 26 12.81 8.04 22.26
C PRO A 26 12.35 8.74 20.98
N GLN A 27 13.17 8.69 19.94
CA GLN A 27 12.88 9.34 18.67
C GLN A 27 12.46 8.29 17.62
N PRO A 28 11.58 8.64 16.68
CA PRO A 28 11.28 7.78 15.55
C PRO A 28 12.54 7.56 14.70
N ILE A 29 12.72 6.34 14.21
CA ILE A 29 13.89 5.91 13.44
C ILE A 29 13.45 5.67 12.00
N LEU A 30 14.03 6.40 11.05
CA LEU A 30 13.83 6.14 9.63
C LEU A 30 14.58 4.86 9.26
N LEU A 31 13.84 3.82 8.89
CA LEU A 31 14.42 2.55 8.45
C LEU A 31 14.78 2.61 6.96
N TYR A 32 13.86 3.16 6.16
CA TYR A 32 13.98 3.20 4.70
C TYR A 32 13.43 4.51 4.13
N GLU A 33 14.11 5.02 3.13
CA GLU A 33 13.60 6.03 2.20
C GLU A 33 13.97 5.61 0.78
N ARG A 34 12.97 5.42 -0.08
CA ARG A 34 13.17 5.04 -1.47
C ARG A 34 12.39 5.95 -2.40
N ASN A 35 13.12 6.60 -3.30
CA ASN A 35 12.57 7.33 -4.42
C ASN A 35 12.32 6.40 -5.60
N ASN A 36 11.27 6.68 -6.37
CA ASN A 36 10.78 5.87 -7.48
C ASN A 36 10.47 4.42 -7.12
N ALA A 37 9.94 4.19 -5.90
CA ALA A 37 9.58 2.87 -5.42
C ALA A 37 8.68 2.11 -6.41
N ASN A 38 9.12 0.92 -6.83
CA ASN A 38 8.28 -0.02 -7.58
C ASN A 38 7.71 -1.12 -6.66
N TYR A 39 7.07 -2.13 -7.27
CA TYR A 39 6.44 -3.22 -6.54
C TYR A 39 7.44 -4.04 -5.71
N GLU A 40 8.57 -4.44 -6.31
CA GLU A 40 9.59 -5.27 -5.66
C GLU A 40 10.29 -4.52 -4.52
N GLU A 41 10.59 -3.23 -4.74
CA GLU A 41 11.17 -2.36 -3.72
C GLU A 41 10.20 -2.17 -2.55
N MET A 42 8.89 -2.06 -2.83
CA MET A 42 7.88 -2.00 -1.78
C MET A 42 7.87 -3.27 -0.93
N LEU A 43 7.91 -4.45 -1.54
CA LEU A 43 7.99 -5.72 -0.80
C LEU A 43 9.23 -5.78 0.10
N ALA A 44 10.40 -5.43 -0.43
CA ALA A 44 11.65 -5.44 0.34
C ALA A 44 11.61 -4.49 1.55
N ILE A 45 11.03 -3.31 1.38
CA ILE A 45 10.82 -2.34 2.46
C ILE A 45 9.86 -2.90 3.51
N LEU A 46 8.75 -3.52 3.09
CA LEU A 46 7.75 -4.09 4.00
C LEU A 46 8.33 -5.26 4.81
N ASP A 47 9.07 -6.18 4.18
CA ASP A 47 9.73 -7.30 4.86
C ASP A 47 10.71 -6.82 5.92
N SER A 48 11.60 -5.91 5.52
CA SER A 48 12.62 -5.40 6.42
C SER A 48 12.03 -4.58 7.57
N THR A 49 10.94 -3.85 7.30
CA THR A 49 10.19 -3.13 8.34
C THR A 49 9.51 -4.10 9.30
N ALA A 50 8.86 -5.16 8.80
CA ALA A 50 8.22 -6.17 9.63
C ALA A 50 9.24 -6.86 10.56
N LEU A 51 10.41 -7.23 10.05
CA LEU A 51 11.52 -7.78 10.85
C LEU A 51 11.99 -6.80 11.93
N SER A 52 12.12 -5.52 11.58
CA SER A 52 12.52 -4.48 12.53
C SER A 52 11.51 -4.32 13.66
N VAL A 53 10.21 -4.33 13.37
CA VAL A 53 9.16 -4.23 14.41
C VAL A 53 9.09 -5.51 15.26
N PHE A 54 9.31 -6.67 14.65
CA PHE A 54 9.37 -7.94 15.37
C PHE A 54 10.52 -7.96 16.39
N GLY A 55 11.70 -7.46 16.00
CA GLY A 55 12.87 -7.36 16.88
C GLY A 55 12.74 -6.33 18.02
N HIS A 56 11.73 -5.47 18.01
CA HIS A 56 11.52 -4.43 19.03
C HIS A 56 10.10 -4.49 19.61
N PRO A 57 9.82 -5.36 20.61
CA PRO A 57 8.45 -5.72 21.04
C PRO A 57 7.51 -4.60 21.52
N GLY A 58 8.00 -3.39 21.79
CA GLY A 58 7.17 -2.23 22.15
C GLY A 58 6.99 -1.20 21.02
N SER A 59 7.70 -1.36 19.91
CA SER A 59 7.70 -0.39 18.83
C SER A 59 6.51 -0.55 17.89
N LYS A 60 6.12 0.53 17.24
CA LYS A 60 5.19 0.53 16.10
C LYS A 60 5.95 0.84 14.82
N CYS A 61 5.34 0.70 13.66
CA CYS A 61 5.86 1.29 12.43
C CYS A 61 4.82 2.15 11.72
N VAL A 62 5.33 3.03 10.86
CA VAL A 62 4.50 3.73 9.87
C VAL A 62 5.15 3.58 8.49
N ILE A 63 4.34 3.15 7.53
CA ILE A 63 4.68 3.10 6.11
C ILE A 63 4.00 4.29 5.45
N VAL A 64 4.79 5.22 4.93
CA VAL A 64 4.33 6.42 4.26
C VAL A 64 4.58 6.26 2.77
N VAL A 65 3.55 6.47 1.96
CA VAL A 65 3.69 6.53 0.50
C VAL A 65 3.34 7.94 0.03
N HIS A 66 4.28 8.56 -0.67
CA HIS A 66 4.04 9.74 -1.48
C HIS A 66 3.76 9.26 -2.89
N GLY A 67 2.53 9.45 -3.36
CA GLY A 67 2.14 9.07 -4.70
C GLY A 67 2.81 9.93 -5.77
N LYS A 68 2.67 9.55 -7.03
CA LYS A 68 3.17 10.32 -8.18
C LYS A 68 2.01 10.97 -8.91
N VAL A 69 2.09 12.27 -9.17
CA VAL A 69 1.08 12.99 -9.95
C VAL A 69 0.90 12.32 -11.32
N GLY A 70 -0.35 11.98 -11.65
CA GLY A 70 -0.71 11.37 -12.94
C GLY A 70 -0.40 9.88 -13.06
N ASP A 71 -0.02 9.19 -11.98
CA ASP A 71 0.24 7.73 -11.96
C ASP A 71 -0.48 7.06 -10.78
N VAL A 72 -1.80 7.31 -10.72
CA VAL A 72 -2.69 6.90 -9.63
C VAL A 72 -2.83 5.38 -9.53
N GLU A 73 -2.93 4.70 -10.67
CA GLU A 73 -3.05 3.23 -10.70
C GLU A 73 -1.94 2.57 -9.89
N ARG A 74 -0.69 2.97 -10.13
CA ARG A 74 0.46 2.41 -9.43
C ARG A 74 0.52 2.84 -7.96
N ASP A 75 0.07 4.05 -7.65
CA ASP A 75 -0.07 4.51 -6.26
C ASP A 75 -1.05 3.60 -5.47
N LEU A 76 -2.22 3.31 -6.07
CA LEU A 76 -3.23 2.39 -5.50
C LEU A 76 -2.72 0.96 -5.40
N GLU A 77 -1.95 0.50 -6.39
CA GLU A 77 -1.28 -0.81 -6.34
C GLU A 77 -0.39 -0.93 -5.11
N LEU A 78 0.54 0.03 -4.90
CA LEU A 78 1.46 -0.03 -3.76
C LEU A 78 0.72 0.07 -2.42
N GLU A 79 -0.36 0.83 -2.34
CA GLU A 79 -1.20 0.83 -1.14
C GLU A 79 -1.81 -0.54 -0.85
N GLN A 80 -2.40 -1.19 -1.85
CA GLN A 80 -2.97 -2.52 -1.66
C GLN A 80 -1.91 -3.54 -1.26
N VAL A 81 -0.73 -3.47 -1.88
CA VAL A 81 0.43 -4.29 -1.49
C VAL A 81 0.80 -4.03 -0.04
N ALA A 82 1.00 -2.78 0.36
CA ALA A 82 1.28 -2.43 1.75
C ALA A 82 0.26 -3.03 2.71
N ARG A 83 -1.03 -2.85 2.42
CA ARG A 83 -2.11 -3.29 3.31
C ARG A 83 -2.26 -4.80 3.36
N ARG A 84 -2.17 -5.50 2.24
CA ARG A 84 -2.40 -6.94 2.20
C ARG A 84 -1.15 -7.73 2.56
N TYR A 85 0.01 -7.31 2.06
CA TYR A 85 1.29 -7.94 2.36
C TYR A 85 1.64 -7.78 3.84
N PHE A 86 1.55 -6.57 4.38
CA PHE A 86 1.92 -6.34 5.77
C PHE A 86 0.98 -7.12 6.69
N VAL A 87 -0.33 -7.17 6.41
CA VAL A 87 -1.26 -7.99 7.20
C VAL A 87 -0.97 -9.49 7.08
N SER A 88 -0.62 -9.99 5.88
CA SER A 88 -0.36 -11.43 5.69
C SER A 88 0.93 -11.90 6.35
N ARG A 89 2.00 -11.08 6.31
CA ARG A 89 3.33 -11.43 6.82
C ARG A 89 3.57 -11.05 8.26
N ALA A 90 3.01 -9.93 8.72
CA ALA A 90 3.33 -9.41 10.04
C ALA A 90 2.68 -10.26 11.17
N GLY A 91 1.72 -11.11 10.82
CA GLY A 91 1.02 -11.97 11.76
C GLY A 91 0.10 -11.18 12.72
N PRO A 92 -0.69 -11.87 13.55
CA PRO A 92 -1.66 -11.21 14.44
C PRO A 92 -1.00 -10.18 15.38
N GLN A 93 0.22 -10.46 15.83
CA GLN A 93 0.97 -9.62 16.77
C GLN A 93 1.35 -8.22 16.25
N LEU A 94 1.41 -8.03 14.93
CA LEU A 94 1.81 -6.76 14.33
C LEU A 94 0.63 -5.98 13.74
N LYS A 95 -0.56 -6.57 13.70
CA LYS A 95 -1.77 -5.97 13.12
C LYS A 95 -2.10 -4.59 13.70
N ASP A 96 -1.88 -4.40 14.99
CA ASP A 96 -2.19 -3.14 15.71
C ASP A 96 -0.93 -2.27 15.95
N ARG A 97 0.22 -2.68 15.40
CA ARG A 97 1.52 -2.03 15.59
C ARG A 97 2.03 -1.36 14.32
N TRP A 98 1.15 -1.10 13.36
CA TRP A 98 1.53 -0.44 12.12
C TRP A 98 0.45 0.54 11.63
N LYS A 99 0.87 1.52 10.82
CA LYS A 99 -0.02 2.44 10.11
C LYS A 99 0.46 2.60 8.67
N PHE A 100 -0.47 2.54 7.72
CA PHE A 100 -0.24 3.04 6.36
C PHE A 100 -0.69 4.49 6.28
N VAL A 101 0.14 5.36 5.71
CA VAL A 101 -0.17 6.78 5.52
C VAL A 101 0.00 7.15 4.05
N ARG A 102 -1.04 7.75 3.48
CA ARG A 102 -0.96 8.48 2.21
C ARG A 102 -0.41 9.88 2.52
N ALA A 103 0.67 10.25 1.85
CA ALA A 103 1.22 11.59 1.91
C ALA A 103 1.09 12.29 0.56
N ARG A 104 1.20 13.61 0.53
CA ARG A 104 1.01 14.44 -0.67
C ARG A 104 1.75 13.86 -1.89
N GLN A 105 1.05 13.80 -3.03
CA GLN A 105 1.66 13.39 -4.31
C GLN A 105 2.76 14.37 -4.73
N THR A 106 3.81 13.84 -5.32
CA THR A 106 5.01 14.57 -5.77
C THR A 106 5.34 14.20 -7.22
N GLU A 107 6.44 14.75 -7.76
CA GLU A 107 6.92 14.39 -9.11
C GLU A 107 7.42 12.94 -9.22
N LYS A 108 7.89 12.39 -8.10
CA LYS A 108 8.46 11.04 -8.00
C LYS A 108 7.85 10.32 -6.83
N ARG A 109 7.37 9.10 -7.07
CA ARG A 109 6.86 8.24 -6.00
C ARG A 109 7.93 8.04 -4.94
N MET A 110 7.56 8.12 -3.67
CA MET A 110 8.49 7.88 -2.58
C MET A 110 7.83 7.03 -1.50
N VAL A 111 8.57 6.05 -0.98
CA VAL A 111 8.15 5.24 0.16
C VAL A 111 9.11 5.48 1.31
N ARG A 112 8.56 5.74 2.48
CA ARG A 112 9.31 5.84 3.74
C ARG A 112 8.75 4.86 4.76
N ALA A 113 9.64 4.20 5.49
CA ALA A 113 9.26 3.35 6.60
C ALA A 113 9.96 3.81 7.86
N TRP A 114 9.18 4.01 8.92
CA TRP A 114 9.69 4.43 10.22
C TRP A 114 9.38 3.38 11.28
N LEU A 115 10.33 3.15 12.17
CA LEU A 115 10.11 2.49 13.45
C LEU A 115 9.85 3.56 14.51
N ILE A 116 8.83 3.35 15.33
CA ILE A 116 8.41 4.28 16.38
C ILE A 116 8.57 3.54 17.71
N PRO A 117 9.66 3.78 18.45
CA PRO A 117 9.83 3.21 19.79
C PRO A 117 8.69 3.57 20.74
N ALA A 118 8.48 2.76 21.78
CA ALA A 118 7.50 3.08 22.82
C ALA A 118 7.83 4.44 23.45
N GLY A 119 6.84 5.34 23.52
CA GLY A 119 7.00 6.69 24.04
C GLY A 119 7.58 7.71 23.03
N ALA A 120 7.97 7.29 21.83
CA ALA A 120 8.35 8.21 20.76
C ALA A 120 7.11 8.88 20.14
N GLN A 121 7.26 10.14 19.73
CA GLN A 121 6.26 10.81 18.92
C GLN A 121 6.27 10.26 17.49
N MET A 122 5.10 10.26 16.84
CA MET A 122 4.98 9.95 15.41
C MET A 122 5.77 11.02 14.63
N PRO A 123 6.56 10.64 13.59
CA PRO A 123 7.19 11.63 12.73
C PRO A 123 6.13 12.54 12.11
N GLN A 124 6.47 13.82 11.90
CA GLN A 124 5.60 14.74 11.18
C GLN A 124 5.48 14.29 9.73
N ILE A 125 4.27 13.91 9.34
CA ILE A 125 3.93 13.45 7.99
C ILE A 125 2.77 14.32 7.51
N ASP A 126 2.94 14.95 6.34
CA ASP A 126 1.87 15.69 5.67
C ASP A 126 0.89 14.69 5.05
N GLU A 127 -0.02 14.16 5.88
CA GLU A 127 -1.07 13.26 5.42
C GLU A 127 -1.97 13.98 4.42
N ALA A 128 -2.21 13.35 3.27
CA ALA A 128 -3.04 13.91 2.23
C ALA A 128 -3.77 12.80 1.49
N GLU A 129 -5.04 13.05 1.16
CA GLU A 129 -5.74 12.22 0.19
C GLU A 129 -5.15 12.46 -1.21
N TRP A 130 -4.90 11.37 -1.92
CA TRP A 130 -4.43 11.44 -3.30
C TRP A 130 -5.57 11.84 -4.23
N SER A 131 -5.25 12.66 -5.23
CA SER A 131 -6.18 12.84 -6.34
C SER A 131 -6.20 11.56 -7.15
N PHE A 132 -7.39 11.01 -7.36
CA PHE A 132 -7.59 9.89 -8.28
C PHE A 132 -7.95 10.32 -9.69
N ARG A 133 -7.98 11.63 -9.94
CA ARG A 133 -8.22 12.20 -11.26
C ARG A 133 -6.93 12.32 -12.05
N TYR A 134 -6.99 11.91 -13.30
CA TYR A 134 -5.95 12.10 -14.29
C TYR A 134 -6.03 13.50 -14.90
N PRO A 135 -4.89 14.06 -15.35
CA PRO A 135 -4.89 15.28 -16.14
C PRO A 135 -5.70 15.12 -17.43
N GLU A 136 -6.31 16.21 -17.89
CA GLU A 136 -6.98 16.24 -19.20
C GLU A 136 -6.02 15.81 -20.33
N GLY A 137 -6.53 15.03 -21.28
CA GLY A 137 -5.72 14.49 -22.39
C GLY A 137 -4.87 13.26 -22.04
N THR A 138 -5.02 12.70 -20.83
CA THR A 138 -4.39 11.41 -20.48
C THR A 138 -4.84 10.32 -21.45
N LYS A 139 -3.87 9.60 -22.02
CA LYS A 139 -4.15 8.52 -22.96
C LYS A 139 -4.76 7.32 -22.24
N PRO A 140 -5.62 6.53 -22.91
CA PRO A 140 -6.06 5.24 -22.38
C PRO A 140 -4.88 4.33 -22.01
N PHE A 141 -5.04 3.57 -20.94
CA PHE A 141 -4.01 2.65 -20.43
C PHE A 141 -4.65 1.36 -19.92
N ILE A 142 -3.81 0.34 -19.70
CA ILE A 142 -4.25 -0.99 -19.29
C ILE A 142 -3.87 -1.20 -17.83
N ILE A 143 -4.85 -1.57 -17.03
CA ILE A 143 -4.68 -2.14 -15.70
C ILE A 143 -4.60 -3.65 -15.90
N GLU A 144 -3.38 -4.17 -15.98
CA GLU A 144 -3.15 -5.58 -16.27
C GLU A 144 -3.39 -6.45 -15.04
N ASP A 145 -4.25 -7.47 -15.19
CA ASP A 145 -4.26 -8.61 -14.29
C ASP A 145 -3.06 -9.48 -14.62
N CYS A 146 -2.26 -9.83 -13.62
CA CYS A 146 -1.10 -10.68 -13.86
C CYS A 146 -1.60 -12.03 -14.35
N GLY A 147 -1.01 -12.53 -15.44
CA GLY A 147 -1.44 -13.78 -16.02
C GLY A 147 -1.34 -14.93 -15.03
N TYR A 148 -2.15 -15.97 -15.27
CA TYR A 148 -2.04 -17.21 -14.51
C TYR A 148 -0.96 -18.06 -15.17
N SER A 149 0.09 -18.40 -14.43
CA SER A 149 0.99 -19.50 -14.79
C SER A 149 0.68 -20.73 -13.93
N PRO A 150 0.38 -21.90 -14.51
CA PRO A 150 0.17 -23.11 -13.72
C PRO A 150 1.44 -23.62 -13.02
N GLU A 151 2.63 -23.25 -13.53
CA GLU A 151 3.92 -23.73 -13.02
C GLU A 151 4.52 -22.88 -11.91
N TRP A 152 4.03 -21.64 -11.77
CA TRP A 152 4.48 -20.71 -10.73
C TRP A 152 3.35 -20.57 -9.71
N GLU A 153 3.61 -21.02 -8.47
CA GLU A 153 2.80 -20.74 -7.28
C GLU A 153 2.28 -19.29 -7.30
N PRO A 154 1.09 -18.99 -6.74
CA PRO A 154 0.35 -17.75 -7.02
C PRO A 154 1.29 -16.55 -6.97
N GLU A 155 1.63 -16.07 -8.18
CA GLU A 155 2.61 -15.01 -8.38
C GLU A 155 2.23 -13.78 -7.55
N PRO A 156 3.20 -12.91 -7.20
CA PRO A 156 3.06 -11.74 -6.32
C PRO A 156 1.79 -10.89 -6.45
N CYS A 157 1.09 -10.95 -7.57
CA CYS A 157 -0.15 -10.25 -7.86
C CYS A 157 -1.37 -10.65 -7.01
N SER A 158 -1.29 -11.67 -6.16
CA SER A 158 -2.35 -11.99 -5.19
C SER A 158 -2.70 -10.82 -4.25
N TYR A 159 -1.77 -9.89 -4.02
CA TYR A 159 -1.99 -8.73 -3.16
C TYR A 159 -2.73 -7.57 -3.84
N VAL A 160 -2.94 -7.61 -5.15
CA VAL A 160 -3.54 -6.50 -5.89
C VAL A 160 -4.89 -6.91 -6.46
N ASP A 161 -5.96 -6.29 -5.94
CA ASP A 161 -7.28 -6.37 -6.56
C ASP A 161 -7.40 -5.29 -7.63
N ARG A 162 -7.13 -5.70 -8.87
CA ARG A 162 -7.18 -4.85 -10.07
C ARG A 162 -8.58 -4.32 -10.37
N ILE A 163 -9.63 -5.10 -10.08
CA ILE A 163 -11.01 -4.63 -10.27
C ILE A 163 -11.37 -3.55 -9.25
N ASN A 164 -10.80 -3.62 -8.04
CA ASN A 164 -10.91 -2.54 -7.05
C ASN A 164 -10.20 -1.26 -7.53
N ILE A 165 -8.98 -1.36 -8.07
CA ILE A 165 -8.27 -0.20 -8.65
C ILE A 165 -9.12 0.45 -9.74
N LEU A 166 -9.57 -0.34 -10.72
CA LEU A 166 -10.44 0.13 -11.80
C LEU A 166 -11.68 0.85 -11.26
N ALA A 167 -12.34 0.25 -10.26
CA ALA A 167 -13.54 0.84 -9.67
C ALA A 167 -13.25 2.18 -8.96
N GLN A 168 -12.14 2.31 -8.25
CA GLN A 168 -11.75 3.57 -7.62
C GLN A 168 -11.53 4.67 -8.66
N LEU A 169 -10.88 4.35 -9.78
CA LEU A 169 -10.68 5.29 -10.89
C LEU A 169 -12.01 5.70 -11.55
N LEU A 170 -12.88 4.73 -11.89
CA LEU A 170 -14.18 5.01 -12.49
C LEU A 170 -15.13 5.81 -11.58
N LYS A 171 -14.97 5.73 -10.26
CA LYS A 171 -15.70 6.58 -9.31
C LYS A 171 -15.18 8.01 -9.28
N ALA A 172 -13.87 8.17 -9.38
CA ALA A 172 -13.24 9.49 -9.37
C ALA A 172 -13.58 10.28 -10.64
N GLU A 173 -13.84 9.58 -11.75
CA GLU A 173 -14.16 10.11 -13.07
C GLU A 173 -15.45 9.47 -13.64
N PRO A 174 -16.65 10.02 -13.33
CA PRO A 174 -17.93 9.46 -13.79
C PRO A 174 -18.09 9.41 -15.32
N GLU A 175 -17.36 10.27 -16.04
CA GLU A 175 -17.35 10.33 -17.51
C GLU A 175 -16.43 9.26 -18.13
N ALA A 176 -15.44 8.79 -17.37
CA ALA A 176 -14.53 7.75 -17.81
C ALA A 176 -15.29 6.46 -18.13
N ARG A 177 -14.66 5.66 -19.00
CA ARG A 177 -15.17 4.36 -19.46
C ARG A 177 -14.10 3.30 -19.27
N THR A 178 -14.52 2.04 -19.36
CA THR A 178 -13.61 0.92 -19.40
C THR A 178 -14.01 -0.10 -20.45
N ASN A 179 -13.01 -0.64 -21.12
CA ASN A 179 -13.14 -1.82 -21.97
C ASN A 179 -12.53 -3.02 -21.22
N ILE A 180 -13.37 -3.99 -20.87
CA ILE A 180 -12.95 -5.22 -20.22
C ILE A 180 -12.79 -6.30 -21.28
N VAL A 181 -11.54 -6.70 -21.52
CA VAL A 181 -11.21 -7.73 -22.51
C VAL A 181 -11.08 -9.06 -21.77
N LEU A 182 -11.93 -10.02 -22.12
CA LEU A 182 -11.93 -11.36 -21.52
C LEU A 182 -11.37 -12.37 -22.52
N ARG A 183 -10.25 -12.99 -22.14
CA ARG A 183 -9.72 -14.15 -22.83
C ARG A 183 -10.43 -15.40 -22.32
N VAL A 184 -11.11 -16.12 -23.21
CA VAL A 184 -12.00 -17.24 -22.86
C VAL A 184 -11.90 -18.38 -23.87
N ARG A 185 -12.32 -19.58 -23.46
CA ARG A 185 -12.35 -20.77 -24.33
C ARG A 185 -13.64 -20.88 -25.14
N SER A 186 -14.71 -20.22 -24.70
CA SER A 186 -16.02 -20.30 -25.34
C SER A 186 -16.89 -19.07 -25.07
N ARG A 187 -17.91 -18.87 -25.91
CA ARG A 187 -18.95 -17.83 -25.71
C ARG A 187 -19.73 -18.03 -24.41
N THR A 188 -19.96 -19.27 -24.01
CA THR A 188 -20.64 -19.61 -22.74
C THR A 188 -19.81 -19.16 -21.53
N GLU A 189 -18.50 -19.41 -21.57
CA GLU A 189 -17.57 -18.93 -20.54
C GLU A 189 -17.54 -17.40 -20.47
N PHE A 190 -17.48 -16.73 -21.63
CA PHE A 190 -17.56 -15.26 -21.71
C PHE A 190 -18.82 -14.72 -21.04
N ALA A 191 -20.00 -15.26 -21.38
CA ALA A 191 -21.26 -14.82 -20.79
C ALA A 191 -21.30 -15.05 -19.26
N LYS A 192 -20.71 -16.14 -18.77
CA LYS A 192 -20.59 -16.43 -17.33
C LYS A 192 -19.67 -15.42 -16.63
N ARG A 193 -18.46 -15.21 -17.14
CA ARG A 193 -17.46 -14.29 -16.56
C ARG A 193 -17.93 -12.84 -16.62
N LYS A 194 -18.47 -12.39 -17.76
CA LYS A 194 -19.08 -11.06 -17.92
C LYS A 194 -20.13 -10.77 -16.85
N ARG A 195 -21.07 -11.70 -16.61
CA ARG A 195 -22.10 -11.54 -15.57
C ARG A 195 -21.50 -11.43 -14.17
N LYS A 196 -20.48 -12.23 -13.85
CA LYS A 196 -19.79 -12.18 -12.55
C LYS A 196 -19.10 -10.83 -12.34
N ILE A 197 -18.36 -10.35 -13.33
CA ILE A 197 -17.63 -9.07 -13.26
C ILE A 197 -18.61 -7.90 -13.15
N LEU A 198 -19.64 -7.86 -14.00
CA LEU A 198 -20.69 -6.83 -13.93
C LEU A 198 -21.40 -6.81 -12.57
N ALA A 199 -21.74 -8.00 -12.03
CA ALA A 199 -22.35 -8.09 -10.71
C ALA A 199 -21.41 -7.57 -9.62
N ASN A 200 -20.11 -7.87 -9.69
CA ASN A 200 -19.13 -7.36 -8.72
C ASN A 200 -18.99 -5.83 -8.81
N LEU A 201 -18.82 -5.29 -10.02
CA LEU A 201 -18.74 -3.85 -10.26
C LEU A 201 -19.97 -3.10 -9.74
N ARG A 202 -21.17 -3.63 -9.99
CA ARG A 202 -22.41 -2.99 -9.53
C ARG A 202 -22.66 -3.16 -8.03
N LYS A 203 -22.54 -4.37 -7.50
CA LYS A 203 -22.95 -4.67 -6.12
C LYS A 203 -21.91 -4.28 -5.08
N THR A 204 -20.63 -4.51 -5.38
CA THR A 204 -19.53 -4.25 -4.45
C THR A 204 -19.03 -2.83 -4.60
N TYR A 205 -18.98 -2.35 -5.84
CA TYR A 205 -18.32 -1.10 -6.17
C TYR A 205 -19.26 -0.01 -6.68
N ASP A 206 -20.56 -0.22 -6.83
CA ASP A 206 -21.49 0.82 -7.31
C ASP A 206 -21.07 1.49 -8.63
N ILE A 207 -20.51 0.71 -9.56
CA ILE A 207 -20.14 1.19 -10.90
C ILE A 207 -21.29 0.95 -11.87
N GLY A 208 -21.67 2.00 -12.60
CA GLY A 208 -22.73 1.96 -13.61
C GLY A 208 -22.36 1.12 -14.83
N SER A 209 -23.31 0.35 -15.36
CA SER A 209 -23.08 -0.46 -16.57
C SER A 209 -22.80 0.38 -17.82
N ASN A 210 -23.20 1.65 -17.83
CA ASN A 210 -22.88 2.62 -18.88
C ASN A 210 -21.37 2.92 -18.97
N GLN A 211 -20.63 2.74 -17.87
CA GLN A 211 -19.18 2.93 -17.86
C GLN A 211 -18.42 1.73 -18.44
N VAL A 212 -19.06 0.59 -18.67
CA VAL A 212 -18.37 -0.69 -18.90
C VAL A 212 -18.75 -1.31 -20.24
N ARG A 213 -17.75 -1.60 -21.07
CA ARG A 213 -17.88 -2.39 -22.30
C ARG A 213 -17.09 -3.69 -22.17
N PHE A 214 -17.57 -4.76 -22.81
CA PHE A 214 -16.91 -6.07 -22.78
C PHE A 214 -16.53 -6.52 -24.18
N PHE A 215 -15.31 -7.05 -24.29
CA PHE A 215 -14.78 -7.65 -25.51
C PHE A 215 -14.37 -9.09 -25.21
N GLN A 216 -14.57 -9.98 -26.18
CA GLN A 216 -14.18 -11.38 -26.06
C GLN A 216 -12.98 -11.66 -26.97
N VAL A 217 -12.00 -12.39 -26.45
CA VAL A 217 -10.91 -12.98 -27.22
C VAL A 217 -10.98 -14.48 -27.02
N ILE A 218 -11.30 -15.22 -28.09
CA ILE A 218 -11.34 -16.68 -28.03
C ILE A 218 -9.92 -17.18 -28.25
N ALA A 219 -9.30 -17.65 -27.18
CA ALA A 219 -7.95 -18.21 -27.23
C ALA A 219 -7.94 -19.58 -26.54
N ARG A 220 -7.18 -20.51 -27.10
CA ARG A 220 -6.83 -21.74 -26.37
C ARG A 220 -5.73 -21.39 -25.36
N PRO A 221 -5.78 -21.92 -24.14
CA PRO A 221 -4.69 -21.72 -23.19
C PRO A 221 -3.40 -22.25 -23.82
N ASP A 222 -2.41 -21.38 -23.95
CA ASP A 222 -1.03 -21.76 -24.29
C ASP A 222 -0.34 -22.13 -22.98
N PRO A 223 0.06 -23.40 -22.77
CA PRO A 223 0.68 -23.82 -21.52
C PRO A 223 2.01 -23.10 -21.26
N ASP A 224 2.67 -22.60 -22.30
CA ASP A 224 4.01 -22.01 -22.22
C ASP A 224 3.97 -20.47 -22.07
N ARG A 225 2.79 -19.85 -21.94
CA ARG A 225 2.64 -18.41 -21.81
C ARG A 225 1.79 -17.98 -20.62
N ILE A 226 2.37 -17.08 -19.82
CA ILE A 226 1.66 -16.33 -18.79
C ILE A 226 0.78 -15.29 -19.50
N GLU A 227 -0.49 -15.63 -19.70
CA GLU A 227 -1.44 -14.71 -20.32
C GLU A 227 -2.47 -14.21 -19.32
N SER A 228 -2.69 -12.90 -19.33
CA SER A 228 -3.78 -12.29 -18.58
C SER A 228 -5.12 -12.82 -19.09
N THR A 229 -5.91 -13.41 -18.18
CA THR A 229 -7.25 -13.91 -18.52
C THR A 229 -8.29 -12.79 -18.60
N VAL A 230 -7.95 -11.59 -18.10
CA VAL A 230 -8.77 -10.38 -18.12
C VAL A 230 -7.89 -9.13 -18.14
N GLN A 231 -8.15 -8.24 -19.09
CA GLN A 231 -7.52 -6.92 -19.12
C GLN A 231 -8.57 -5.85 -18.88
N TYR A 232 -8.23 -4.85 -18.07
CA TYR A 232 -9.10 -3.70 -17.81
C TYR A 232 -8.49 -2.46 -18.46
N TRP A 233 -9.06 -2.01 -19.56
CA TRP A 233 -8.54 -0.84 -20.26
C TRP A 233 -9.30 0.37 -19.75
N PHE A 234 -8.62 1.26 -19.02
CA PHE A 234 -9.20 2.49 -18.53
C PHE A 234 -9.13 3.57 -19.61
N VAL A 235 -10.25 4.25 -19.81
CA VAL A 235 -10.40 5.34 -20.77
C VAL A 235 -10.85 6.55 -19.95
N PRO A 236 -9.90 7.44 -19.56
CA PRO A 236 -10.19 8.66 -18.81
C PRO A 236 -11.25 9.51 -19.51
#